data_AF-A0A0F3GNQ1-F1
#
_entry.id   AF-A0A0F3GNQ1-F1
#
_cell.length_a   1.000
_cell.length_b   1.000
_cell.length_c   1.000
_cell.angle_alpha   90.00
_cell.angle_beta   90.00
_cell.angle_gamma   90.00
#
_symmetry.space_group_name_H-M   'P 1'
#
loop_
_entity.id
_entity.type
_entity.pdbx_description
1 polymer ?
#
loop_
_entity_poly.entity_id
_entity_poly.type
_entity_poly.pdbx_seq_one_letter_code
_entity_poly.pdbx_strand_id
1 'polypeptide(L)'
;MSKKCDFSGGSLVRLLILALVALMWLVGSAVAEEKYVYKNMWPKLEQPWYFSFPRYIAVDGSGNFYVADTHNHRIQKFSSDGKFIAKWG
;
A
#
# COMPACT_ATOMS: atom_id res chain seq x y z
N MET A 1 29.20 44.24 -41.96
CA MET A 1 29.30 44.33 -40.48
C MET A 1 29.11 42.93 -39.90
N SER A 2 30.19 42.19 -39.59
CA SER A 2 30.11 40.83 -39.05
C SER A 2 30.20 40.89 -37.52
N LYS A 3 29.14 40.53 -36.82
CA LYS A 3 29.16 40.41 -35.35
C LYS A 3 29.71 39.02 -35.01
N LYS A 4 30.96 38.97 -34.53
CA LYS A 4 31.48 37.79 -33.83
C LYS A 4 30.76 37.71 -32.48
N CYS A 5 29.99 36.65 -32.28
CA CYS A 5 29.42 36.31 -30.99
C CYS A 5 30.52 35.62 -30.16
N ASP A 6 31.11 36.35 -29.21
CA ASP A 6 32.05 35.80 -28.25
C ASP A 6 31.28 34.97 -27.21
N PHE A 7 31.23 33.65 -27.40
CA PHE A 7 30.81 32.72 -26.36
C PHE A 7 31.94 32.57 -25.34
N SER A 8 31.86 33.35 -24.26
CA SER A 8 32.74 33.20 -23.10
C SER A 8 32.56 31.80 -22.48
N GLY A 9 33.65 31.04 -22.38
CA GLY A 9 33.66 29.65 -21.88
C GLY A 9 33.05 29.45 -20.49
N GLY A 10 32.89 30.51 -19.69
CA GLY A 10 32.17 30.46 -18.41
C GLY A 10 30.66 30.23 -18.54
N SER A 11 30.07 30.57 -19.70
CA SER A 11 28.65 30.32 -19.99
C SER A 11 28.35 28.83 -20.14
N LEU A 12 29.25 28.10 -20.80
CA LEU A 12 29.14 26.65 -21.00
C LEU A 12 29.27 25.87 -19.70
N VAL A 13 30.19 26.28 -18.82
CA VAL A 13 30.38 25.66 -17.49
C VAL A 13 29.14 25.85 -16.61
N ARG A 14 28.51 27.03 -16.65
CA ARG A 14 27.25 27.30 -15.93
C ARG A 14 26.09 26.46 -16.47
N LEU A 15 25.99 26.30 -17.79
CA LEU A 15 24.98 25.46 -18.42
C LEU A 15 25.17 23.97 -18.07
N LEU A 16 26.42 23.49 -18.01
CA LEU A 16 26.73 22.13 -17.59
C LEU A 16 26.37 21.86 -16.13
N ILE A 17 26.68 22.80 -15.22
CA ILE A 17 26.32 22.67 -13.80
C ILE A 17 24.79 22.65 -13.63
N LEU A 18 24.07 23.54 -14.32
CA LEU A 18 22.60 23.55 -14.29
C LEU A 18 22.01 22.27 -14.87
N ALA A 19 22.59 21.74 -15.96
CA ALA A 19 22.17 20.48 -16.56
C ALA A 19 22.43 19.29 -15.63
N LEU A 20 23.57 19.25 -14.93
CA LEU A 20 23.90 18.19 -13.97
C LEU A 20 23.00 18.24 -12.74
N VAL A 21 22.72 19.43 -12.21
CA VAL A 21 21.77 19.61 -11.10
C VAL A 21 20.38 19.16 -11.55
N ALA A 22 19.91 19.55 -12.74
CA ALA A 22 18.64 19.10 -13.30
C ALA A 22 18.59 17.57 -13.52
N LEU A 23 19.71 16.96 -13.92
CA LEU A 23 19.84 15.51 -14.04
C LEU A 23 19.70 14.82 -12.67
N MET A 24 20.18 15.46 -11.60
CA MET A 24 20.08 14.97 -10.24
C MET A 24 18.64 14.97 -9.72
N TRP A 25 17.77 15.85 -10.24
CA TRP A 25 16.33 15.86 -9.97
C TRP A 25 15.54 14.83 -10.79
N LEU A 26 16.09 14.36 -11.92
CA LEU A 26 15.45 13.32 -12.74
C LEU A 26 15.58 11.92 -12.13
N VAL A 27 16.55 11.70 -11.24
CA VAL A 27 16.63 10.49 -10.44
C VAL A 27 15.69 10.66 -9.24
N GLY A 28 14.39 10.64 -9.51
CA GLY A 28 13.39 10.50 -8.47
C GLY A 28 13.67 9.21 -7.72
N SER A 29 14.02 9.32 -6.43
CA SER A 29 14.22 8.16 -5.56
C SER A 29 12.92 7.35 -5.54
N ALA A 30 12.89 6.23 -6.25
CA ALA A 30 11.81 5.26 -6.17
C ALA A 30 11.91 4.54 -4.81
N VAL A 31 11.46 5.22 -3.75
CA VAL A 31 11.22 4.57 -2.48
C VAL A 31 9.88 3.87 -2.61
N ALA A 32 9.86 2.53 -2.50
CA ALA A 32 8.63 1.80 -2.32
C ALA A 32 8.08 2.16 -0.94
N GLU A 33 7.11 3.08 -0.90
CA GLU A 33 6.35 3.36 0.32
C GLU A 33 5.33 2.24 0.50
N GLU A 34 5.54 1.35 1.47
CA GLU A 34 4.48 0.42 1.89
C GLU A 34 3.42 1.19 2.68
N LYS A 35 2.52 1.84 1.93
CA LYS A 35 1.39 2.53 2.51
C LYS A 35 0.29 1.52 2.82
N TYR A 36 0.17 1.17 4.09
CA TYR A 36 -0.96 0.40 4.58
C TYR A 36 -2.23 1.27 4.49
N VAL A 37 -2.95 1.14 3.38
CA VAL A 37 -4.23 1.81 3.19
C VAL A 37 -5.31 0.90 3.77
N TYR A 38 -5.98 1.39 4.82
CA TYR A 38 -7.22 0.77 5.28
C TYR A 38 -8.21 0.75 4.11
N LYS A 39 -8.46 -0.45 3.59
CA LYS A 39 -9.34 -0.64 2.43
C LYS A 39 -10.79 -0.74 2.87
N ASN A 40 -11.03 -1.52 3.92
CA ASN A 40 -12.35 -1.83 4.45
C ASN A 40 -12.23 -2.65 5.74
N MET A 41 -13.18 -2.47 6.65
CA MET A 41 -13.38 -3.32 7.81
C MET A 41 -14.45 -4.34 7.45
N TRP A 42 -14.03 -5.60 7.41
CA TRP A 42 -14.92 -6.74 7.34
C TRP A 42 -15.09 -7.29 8.74
N PRO A 43 -16.23 -7.93 9.07
CA PRO A 43 -17.43 -8.14 8.27
C PRO A 43 -18.48 -7.01 8.39
N LYS A 44 -19.21 -6.71 7.31
CA LYS A 44 -20.46 -5.93 7.36
C LYS A 44 -21.58 -6.89 7.74
N LEU A 45 -21.71 -7.17 9.04
CA LEU A 45 -22.63 -8.19 9.54
C LEU A 45 -24.07 -7.66 9.49
N GLU A 46 -24.91 -8.28 8.67
CA GLU A 46 -26.35 -8.23 8.89
C GLU A 46 -26.65 -9.23 10.02
N GLN A 47 -27.19 -8.76 11.14
CA GLN A 47 -27.51 -9.50 12.39
C GLN A 47 -26.40 -9.52 13.48
N PRO A 48 -26.76 -9.61 14.78
CA PRO A 48 -26.12 -8.93 15.91
C PRO A 48 -24.82 -9.60 16.44
N TRP A 49 -24.16 -10.38 15.60
CA TRP A 49 -23.10 -11.30 16.03
C TRP A 49 -21.76 -10.59 16.17
N TYR A 50 -21.54 -9.92 17.31
CA TYR A 50 -20.23 -9.39 17.66
C TYR A 50 -19.23 -10.53 17.92
N PHE A 51 -17.97 -10.33 17.50
CA PHE A 51 -16.86 -11.13 18.00
C PHE A 51 -16.66 -10.84 19.48
N SER A 52 -16.39 -11.88 20.28
CA SER A 52 -16.06 -11.78 21.70
C SER A 52 -14.66 -12.35 21.91
N PHE A 53 -13.72 -11.44 22.12
CA PHE A 53 -12.29 -11.75 22.32
C PHE A 53 -11.70 -12.65 21.21
N PRO A 54 -11.78 -12.24 19.93
CA PRO A 54 -11.19 -13.00 18.84
C PRO A 54 -9.67 -12.98 18.98
N ARG A 55 -9.04 -14.15 19.09
CA ARG A 55 -7.58 -14.24 19.36
C ARG A 55 -6.73 -14.55 18.14
N TYR A 56 -7.31 -15.24 17.15
CA TYR A 56 -6.55 -15.72 16.01
C TYR A 56 -7.34 -15.64 14.71
N ILE A 57 -6.62 -15.45 13.61
CA ILE A 57 -7.10 -15.51 12.24
C ILE A 57 -6.19 -16.41 11.41
N ALA A 58 -6.76 -17.18 10.50
CA ALA A 58 -6.04 -17.98 9.50
C ALA A 58 -6.72 -17.85 8.14
N VAL A 59 -5.98 -18.03 7.04
CA VAL A 59 -6.49 -17.93 5.67
C VAL A 59 -6.20 -19.23 4.93
N ASP A 60 -7.18 -19.78 4.22
CA ASP A 60 -7.00 -20.98 3.38
C ASP A 60 -6.49 -20.62 1.97
N GLY A 61 -6.14 -21.63 1.17
CA GLY A 61 -5.63 -21.45 -0.20
C GLY A 61 -6.64 -20.83 -1.18
N SER A 62 -7.92 -20.75 -0.81
CA SER A 62 -8.95 -20.07 -1.59
C SER A 62 -9.22 -18.64 -1.11
N GLY A 63 -8.45 -18.15 -0.13
CA GLY A 63 -8.60 -16.82 0.43
C GLY A 63 -9.77 -16.68 1.42
N ASN A 64 -10.40 -17.78 1.85
CA ASN A 64 -11.36 -17.72 2.93
C ASN A 64 -10.61 -17.57 4.25
N PHE A 65 -11.15 -16.78 5.17
CA PHE A 65 -10.55 -16.57 6.47
C PHE A 65 -11.38 -17.18 7.60
N TYR A 66 -10.67 -17.67 8.59
CA TYR A 66 -11.19 -18.36 9.76
C TYR A 66 -10.84 -17.52 10.98
N VAL A 67 -11.82 -17.22 11.82
CA VAL A 67 -11.65 -16.43 13.04
C VAL A 67 -11.96 -17.29 14.25
N ALA A 68 -11.02 -17.34 15.20
CA ALA A 68 -11.21 -17.97 16.49
C ALA A 68 -11.87 -16.99 17.46
N ASP A 69 -13.19 -17.10 17.60
CA ASP A 69 -14.04 -16.24 18.42
C ASP A 69 -14.10 -16.78 19.87
N THR A 70 -12.99 -16.58 20.59
CA THR A 70 -12.63 -17.34 21.80
C THR A 70 -13.72 -17.38 22.86
N HIS A 71 -14.26 -16.23 23.26
CA HIS A 71 -15.25 -16.18 24.35
C HIS A 71 -16.63 -16.67 23.91
N ASN A 72 -16.88 -16.73 22.60
CA ASN A 72 -18.07 -17.36 22.05
C ASN A 72 -17.86 -18.86 21.76
N HIS A 73 -16.69 -19.42 22.12
CA HIS A 73 -16.35 -20.83 21.96
C HIS A 73 -16.58 -21.39 20.54
N ARG A 74 -16.42 -20.55 19.52
CA ARG A 74 -16.71 -20.91 18.13
C ARG A 74 -15.61 -20.51 17.17
N ILE A 75 -15.55 -21.22 16.06
CA ILE A 75 -14.78 -20.83 14.87
C ILE A 75 -15.76 -20.34 13.81
N GLN A 76 -15.46 -19.20 13.19
CA GLN A 76 -16.27 -18.65 12.11
C GLN A 76 -15.45 -18.60 10.81
N LYS A 77 -16.02 -19.08 9.71
CA LYS A 77 -15.44 -19.01 8.36
C LYS A 77 -16.14 -17.94 7.55
N PHE A 78 -15.35 -17.13 6.86
CA PHE A 78 -15.81 -16.11 5.94
C PHE A 78 -15.12 -16.27 4.59
N SER A 79 -15.81 -15.86 3.53
CA SER A 79 -15.25 -15.78 2.19
C SER A 79 -14.21 -14.68 2.07
N SER A 80 -13.44 -14.67 0.98
CA SER A 80 -12.47 -13.60 0.69
C SER A 80 -13.09 -12.21 0.57
N ASP A 81 -14.38 -12.13 0.24
CA ASP A 81 -15.21 -10.93 0.24
C ASP A 81 -16.01 -10.77 1.54
N GLY A 82 -15.54 -11.36 2.64
CA GLY A 82 -16.02 -11.16 4.01
C GLY A 82 -17.47 -11.55 4.29
N LYS A 83 -18.09 -12.38 3.44
CA LYS A 83 -19.41 -12.97 3.71
C LYS A 83 -19.26 -14.15 4.65
N PHE A 84 -20.19 -14.30 5.59
CA PHE A 84 -20.24 -15.46 6.46
C PHE A 84 -20.53 -16.74 5.64
N ILE A 85 -19.73 -17.78 5.83
CA ILE A 85 -19.90 -19.09 5.18
C ILE A 85 -20.43 -20.10 6.19
N ALA A 86 -19.76 -20.24 7.33
CA ALA A 86 -20.06 -21.29 8.31
C ALA A 86 -19.53 -20.95 9.71
N LYS A 87 -20.06 -21.64 10.71
CA LYS A 87 -19.51 -21.65 12.08
C LYS A 87 -19.51 -23.07 12.64
N TRP A 88 -18.60 -23.30 13.58
CA TRP A 88 -18.49 -24.55 14.34
C TRP A 88 -18.25 -24.24 15.82
N GLY A 89 -18.75 -25.11 16.69
CA GLY A 89 -18.82 -24.87 18.15
C GLY A 89 -20.23 -24.54 18.59
#